data_AF-A0A0S8F778-F1
#
_entry.id   AF-A0A0S8F778-F1
#
_cell.length_a   1.000
_cell.length_b   1.000
_cell.length_c   1.000
_cell.angle_alpha   90.00
_cell.angle_beta   90.00
_cell.angle_gamma   90.00
#
_symmetry.space_group_name_H-M   'P 1'
#
loop_
_entity.id
_entity.type
_entity.pdbx_description
1 polymer ?
#
loop_
_entity_poly.entity_id
_entity_poly.type
_entity_poly.pdbx_seq_one_letter_code
_entity_poly.pdbx_strand_id
1 'polypeptide(L)' 'MAKTRTSTLNLRIHPALKDAVREAAAREHRSVANMVEVLIRRHCDQSGITVYEKPDLSSRRRNG' A
#
# COMPACT_ATOMS: atom_id res chain seq x y z
N MET A 1 2.82 -11.87 -13.27
CA MET A 1 2.63 -11.22 -11.95
C MET A 1 1.14 -11.09 -11.70
N ALA A 2 0.63 -11.59 -10.56
CA ALA A 2 -0.78 -11.53 -10.22
C ALA A 2 -1.28 -10.08 -10.22
N LYS A 3 -2.50 -9.86 -10.73
CA LYS A 3 -3.10 -8.53 -10.89
C LYS A 3 -3.47 -7.99 -9.50
N THR A 4 -2.53 -7.36 -8.82
CA THR A 4 -2.77 -6.71 -7.53
C THR A 4 -3.83 -5.64 -7.76
N ARG A 5 -5.04 -5.83 -7.21
CA ARG A 5 -6.11 -4.86 -7.32
C ARG A 5 -5.73 -3.65 -6.47
N THR A 6 -5.23 -2.61 -7.12
CA THR A 6 -4.93 -1.33 -6.47
C THR A 6 -6.21 -0.52 -6.34
N SER A 7 -6.40 0.12 -5.19
CA SER A 7 -7.47 1.09 -4.94
C SER A 7 -6.84 2.42 -4.58
N THR A 8 -7.38 3.53 -5.12
CA THR A 8 -6.82 4.86 -4.89
C THR A 8 -7.18 5.37 -3.49
N LEU A 9 -6.16 5.74 -2.70
CA LEU A 9 -6.32 6.41 -1.41
C LEU A 9 -6.01 7.92 -1.58
N ASN A 10 -7.01 8.77 -1.38
CA ASN A 10 -6.83 10.23 -1.39
C ASN A 10 -6.47 10.71 0.03
N LEU A 11 -5.25 11.18 0.22
CA LEU A 11 -4.73 11.62 1.50
C LEU A 11 -4.38 13.12 1.47
N ARG A 12 -4.85 13.87 2.48
CA ARG A 12 -4.39 15.24 2.75
C ARG A 12 -3.45 15.22 3.94
N ILE A 13 -2.23 15.72 3.75
CA ILE A 13 -1.21 15.86 4.79
C ILE A 13 -0.56 17.22 4.72
N HIS A 14 0.08 17.60 5.82
CA HIS A 14 0.88 18.82 5.88
C HIS A 14 2.01 18.78 4.83
N PRO A 15 2.33 19.89 4.14
CA PRO A 15 3.37 19.91 3.11
C PRO A 15 4.73 19.42 3.62
N ALA A 16 5.15 19.86 4.81
CA ALA A 16 6.41 19.39 5.42
C ALA A 16 6.46 17.86 5.61
N LEU A 17 5.32 17.22 5.91
CA LEU A 17 5.25 15.77 6.06
C LEU A 17 5.35 15.06 4.70
N LYS A 18 4.81 15.68 3.64
CA LYS A 18 4.95 15.18 2.26
C LYS A 18 6.42 15.18 1.82
N ASP A 19 7.18 16.22 2.16
CA ASP A 19 8.60 16.29 1.84
C ASP A 19 9.39 15.22 2.62
N ALA A 20 9.14 15.10 3.93
CA ALA A 20 9.78 14.09 4.77
C ALA A 20 9.51 12.65 4.28
N VAL A 21 8.26 12.31 3.91
CA VAL A 21 7.95 10.96 3.40
C VAL A 21 8.59 10.70 2.04
N ARG A 22 8.76 11.75 1.22
CA ARG A 22 9.44 11.65 -0.08
C ARG A 22 10.92 11.35 0.10
N GLU A 23 11.59 12.01 1.04
CA GLU A 23 12.98 11.73 1.37
C GLU A 23 13.15 10.31 1.95
N ALA A 24 12.28 9.90 2.86
CA ALA A 24 12.30 8.55 3.42
C ALA A 24 12.14 7.48 2.33
N ALA A 25 11.15 7.66 1.44
CA ALA A 25 10.93 6.75 0.32
C ALA A 25 12.13 6.69 -0.63
N ALA A 26 12.78 7.83 -0.91
CA ALA A 26 13.98 7.89 -1.75
C ALA A 26 15.16 7.13 -1.13
N ARG A 27 15.37 7.26 0.20
CA ARG A 27 16.43 6.53 0.93
C ARG A 27 16.24 5.02 0.89
N GLU A 28 14.99 4.55 0.85
CA GLU A 28 14.68 3.12 0.77
C GLU A 28 14.51 2.60 -0.66
N HIS A 29 14.75 3.44 -1.68
CA HIS A 29 14.54 3.11 -3.10
C HIS A 29 13.10 2.64 -3.42
N ARG A 30 12.09 3.20 -2.75
CA ARG A 30 10.68 2.86 -2.99
C ARG A 30 9.88 4.10 -3.39
N SER A 31 8.72 3.88 -4.01
CA SER A 31 7.78 4.97 -4.27
C SER A 31 7.12 5.44 -2.97
N VAL A 32 6.68 6.70 -2.93
CA VAL A 32 5.92 7.25 -1.79
C VAL A 32 4.66 6.42 -1.52
N ALA A 33 3.98 5.94 -2.56
CA ALA A 33 2.81 5.07 -2.40
C ALA A 33 3.15 3.78 -1.65
N ASN A 34 4.26 3.12 -2.02
CA ASN A 34 4.69 1.89 -1.36
C ASN A 34 5.16 2.16 0.08
N MET A 35 5.83 3.30 0.31
CA MET A 35 6.21 3.72 1.66
C MET A 35 4.98 3.91 2.55
N VAL A 36 3.97 4.62 2.05
CA VAL A 36 2.69 4.84 2.76
C VAL A 36 1.99 3.52 3.03
N GLU A 37 1.97 2.59 2.07
CA GLU A 37 1.39 1.26 2.27
C GLU A 37 2.08 0.49 3.41
N VAL A 38 3.42 0.48 3.45
CA VAL A 38 4.18 -0.17 4.52
C VAL A 38 3.89 0.47 5.88
N LEU A 39 3.84 1.80 5.95
CA LEU A 39 3.52 2.54 7.17
C LEU A 39 2.11 2.21 7.68
N ILE A 40 1.12 2.15 6.77
CA ILE A 40 -0.25 1.77 7.10
C ILE A 40 -0.30 0.32 7.59
N ARG A 41 0.33 -0.63 6.87
CA ARG A 41 0.39 -2.05 7.28
C ARG A 41 0.98 -2.20 8.68
N ARG A 42 2.10 -1.52 8.96
CA ARG A 42 2.76 -1.54 10.28
C ARG A 42 1.87 -0.97 11.37
N HIS A 43 1.18 0.14 11.11
CA HIS A 43 0.25 0.73 12.06
C HIS A 43 -0.93 -0.21 12.36
N CYS A 44 -1.49 -0.84 11.32
CA CYS A 44 -2.55 -1.84 11.47
C CYS A 44 -2.09 -3.02 12.32
N ASP A 45 -0.92 -3.58 12.03
CA ASP A 45 -0.32 -4.69 12.80
C ASP A 45 -0.15 -4.33 14.29
N GLN A 46 0.43 -3.16 14.57
CA GLN A 46 0.59 -2.65 15.95
C GLN A 46 -0.74 -2.37 16.66
N SER A 47 -1.79 -2.08 15.90
CA SER A 47 -3.13 -1.82 16.41
C SER A 47 -3.99 -3.09 16.48
N GLY A 48 -3.47 -4.25 16.09
CA GLY A 48 -4.23 -5.51 16.02
C GLY A 48 -5.28 -5.56 14.90
N ILE A 49 -5.16 -4.70 13.88
CA ILE A 49 -6.08 -4.63 12.74
C ILE A 49 -5.59 -5.59 11.64
N THR A 50 -6.29 -6.69 11.45
CA THR A 50 -5.98 -7.66 10.39
C THR A 50 -6.33 -7.11 9.01
N VAL A 51 -5.31 -6.90 8.16
CA VAL A 51 -5.51 -6.53 6.75
C VAL A 51 -5.68 -7.79 5.91
N TYR A 52 -6.92 -8.13 5.55
CA TYR A 52 -7.21 -9.27 4.67
C TYR A 52 -6.96 -8.90 3.20
N GLU A 53 -5.90 -9.42 2.60
CA GLU A 53 -5.78 -9.46 1.14
C GLU A 53 -6.79 -10.48 0.62
N LYS A 54 -7.93 -10.01 0.08
CA LYS A 54 -8.89 -10.91 -0.58
C LYS A 54 -8.16 -11.61 -1.72
N PRO A 55 -8.03 -12.95 -1.70
CA PRO A 55 -7.47 -13.65 -2.84
C PRO A 55 -8.35 -13.33 -4.05
N ASP A 56 -7.73 -12.96 -5.17
CA ASP A 56 -8.42 -12.70 -6.42
C ASP A 56 -9.09 -14.00 -6.90
N LEU A 57 -10.35 -14.21 -6.50
CA LEU A 57 -11.19 -15.33 -6.93
C LEU A 57 -11.54 -15.27 -8.43
N SER A 58 -11.05 -14.26 -9.16
CA SER A 58 -11.38 -14.02 -10.58
C SER A 58 -10.47 -14.77 -11.56
N SER A 59 -9.49 -15.53 -11.07
CA SER A 59 -8.57 -16.31 -11.90
C SER A 59 -9.07 -17.73 -12.27
N ARG A 60 -10.30 -18.13 -11.90
CA ARG A 60 -10.82 -19.51 -12.15
C ARG A 60 -11.78 -19.69 -13.35
N ARG A 61 -11.81 -18.77 -14.32
CA ARG A 61 -12.55 -18.99 -15.59
C ARG A 61 -11.70 -18.65 -16.81
N ARG A 62 -10.88 -19.61 -17.25
CA ARG A 62 -10.61 -19.90 -18.67
C ARG A 62 -9.72 -21.14 -18.76
N ASN A 63 -10.34 -22.27 -19.06
CA ASN A 63 -9.91 -23.22 -20.08
C ASN A 63 -10.91 -24.39 -20.07
N GLY A 64 -11.84 -24.33 -21.02
CA GLY A 64 -12.65 -25.42 -21.53
C GLY A 64 -12.57 -25.36 -23.04
#